data_AF-A7GPV2-F1
#
_entry.id   AF-A7GPV2-F1
#
_cell.length_a   1.000
_cell.length_b   1.000
_cell.length_c   1.000
_cell.angle_alpha   90.00
_cell.angle_beta   90.00
_cell.angle_gamma   90.00
#
_symmetry.space_group_name_H-M   'P 1'
#
loop_
_entity.id
_entity.type
_entity.pdbx_description
1 polymer ?
#
loop_
_entity_poly.entity_id
_entity_poly.type
_entity_poly.pdbx_seq_one_letter_code
_entity_poly.pdbx_strand_id
1 'polypeptide(L)' 'MACTTNNICFNVCLVITITPGNGVESVVNCGNLCGTSPTIIVTPCGSVVITLPLVACFAITLNDDLSVASQLTSLSF' A
#
# COMPACT_ATOMS: atom_id res chain seq x y z
N MET A 1 -16.36 -26.48 -0.34
CA MET A 1 -15.79 -25.88 -1.55
C MET A 1 -15.61 -24.39 -1.30
N ALA A 2 -14.39 -23.94 -1.00
CA ALA A 2 -14.10 -22.52 -0.79
C ALA A 2 -14.17 -21.75 -2.13
N CYS A 3 -14.85 -20.60 -2.11
CA CYS A 3 -14.95 -19.70 -3.27
C CYS A 3 -13.79 -18.72 -3.24
N THR A 4 -12.97 -18.67 -4.30
CA THR A 4 -11.83 -17.73 -4.38
C THR A 4 -12.00 -16.78 -5.56
N THR A 5 -11.88 -15.49 -5.29
CA THR A 5 -11.75 -14.43 -6.30
C THR A 5 -10.33 -13.90 -6.28
N ASN A 6 -9.66 -13.98 -7.43
CA ASN A 6 -8.31 -13.48 -7.62
C ASN A 6 -8.33 -12.06 -8.20
N ASN A 7 -7.17 -11.40 -8.16
CA ASN A 7 -6.89 -10.16 -8.88
C ASN A 7 -7.82 -8.98 -8.49
N ILE A 8 -8.20 -8.89 -7.22
CA ILE A 8 -8.84 -7.69 -6.69
C ILE A 8 -7.74 -6.66 -6.42
N CYS A 9 -7.58 -5.72 -7.34
CA CYS A 9 -6.50 -4.75 -7.32
C CYS A 9 -7.00 -3.36 -6.90
N PHE A 10 -6.20 -2.67 -6.11
CA PHE A 10 -6.45 -1.29 -5.70
C PHE A 10 -5.15 -0.48 -5.68
N ASN A 11 -5.30 0.80 -6.01
CA ASN A 11 -4.21 1.76 -5.93
C ASN A 11 -3.93 2.09 -4.46
N VAL A 12 -2.67 2.00 -4.08
CA VAL A 12 -2.17 2.31 -2.74
C VAL A 12 -0.93 3.19 -2.85
N CYS A 13 -0.64 3.98 -1.82
CA CYS A 13 0.58 4.78 -1.76
C CYS A 13 1.39 4.35 -0.55
N LEU A 14 2.64 3.98 -0.79
CA LEU A 14 3.61 3.85 0.29
C LEU A 14 4.21 5.23 0.55
N VAL A 15 3.95 5.79 1.73
CA VAL A 15 4.53 7.02 2.21
C VAL A 15 5.63 6.69 3.20
N ILE A 16 6.86 7.04 2.89
CA ILE A 16 8.04 6.83 3.73
C ILE A 16 8.49 8.19 4.23
N THR A 17 8.51 8.38 5.53
CA THR A 17 9.00 9.61 6.18
C THR A 17 10.28 9.32 6.91
N ILE A 18 11.36 9.97 6.49
CA ILE A 18 12.68 9.91 7.12
C ILE A 18 12.85 11.20 7.91
N THR A 19 12.90 11.10 9.23
CA THR A 19 13.10 12.26 10.11
C THR A 19 14.49 12.18 10.74
N PRO A 20 15.39 13.15 10.47
CA PRO A 20 16.72 13.18 11.08
C PRO A 20 16.63 13.08 12.61
N GLY A 21 17.36 12.12 13.19
CA GLY A 21 17.37 11.89 14.65
C GLY A 21 16.16 11.15 15.22
N ASN A 22 15.05 10.98 14.47
CA ASN A 22 13.85 10.28 14.93
C ASN A 22 13.53 8.98 14.16
N GLY A 23 14.31 8.65 13.13
CA GLY A 23 14.21 7.39 12.41
C GLY A 23 13.37 7.44 11.13
N VAL A 24 12.80 6.29 10.76
CA VAL A 24 12.04 6.11 9.52
C VAL A 24 10.68 5.52 9.84
N GLU A 25 9.64 6.13 9.29
CA GLU A 25 8.26 5.65 9.38
C GLU A 25 7.73 5.33 7.99
N SER A 26 6.88 4.31 7.88
CA SER A 26 6.22 3.93 6.63
C SER A 26 4.73 3.73 6.84
N VAL A 27 3.91 4.35 6.00
CA VAL A 27 2.45 4.24 6.03
C VAL A 27 1.96 3.85 4.64
N VAL A 28 0.97 2.95 4.58
CA VAL A 28 0.25 2.62 3.35
C VAL A 28 -1.08 3.35 3.36
N ASN A 29 -1.27 4.27 2.43
CA ASN A 29 -2.54 4.97 2.23
C ASN A 29 -3.33 4.33 1.09
N CYS A 30 -4.60 4.01 1.33
CA CYS A 30 -5.49 3.46 0.31
C CYS A 30 -6.25 4.60 -0.40
N GLY A 31 -6.35 4.55 -1.74
CA GLY A 31 -7.18 5.46 -2.54
C GLY A 31 -6.41 6.47 -3.41
N ASN A 32 -7.13 7.43 -4.01
CA ASN A 32 -6.64 8.36 -5.03
C ASN A 32 -5.66 9.44 -4.53
N LEU A 33 -5.14 9.32 -3.31
CA LEU A 33 -4.19 10.28 -2.74
C LEU A 33 -2.78 10.12 -3.36
N CYS A 34 -2.52 8.99 -4.00
CA CYS A 34 -1.28 8.76 -4.72
C CYS A 34 -1.44 9.42 -6.09
N GLY A 35 -0.73 10.52 -6.34
CA GLY A 35 -0.56 10.98 -7.71
C GLY A 35 -0.04 9.85 -8.62
N THR A 36 0.01 10.09 -9.92
CA THR A 36 0.41 9.06 -10.89
C THR A 36 1.91 8.80 -10.96
N SER A 37 2.72 9.43 -10.10
CA SER A 37 4.17 9.33 -10.13
C SER A 37 4.78 9.40 -8.74
N PRO A 38 5.94 8.75 -8.53
CA PRO A 38 6.73 8.89 -7.31
C PRO A 38 7.03 10.36 -7.01
N THR A 39 6.93 10.76 -5.75
CA THR A 39 7.31 12.10 -5.30
C THR A 39 8.27 12.03 -4.12
N ILE A 40 9.17 13.02 -4.06
CA ILE A 40 10.08 13.21 -2.93
C ILE A 40 9.95 14.66 -2.51
N ILE A 41 9.65 14.89 -1.23
CA ILE A 41 9.45 16.21 -0.64
C ILE A 41 10.36 16.33 0.56
N VAL A 42 11.16 17.38 0.61
CA VAL A 42 11.91 17.76 1.82
C VAL A 42 11.10 18.81 2.55
N THR A 43 10.66 18.49 3.76
CA THR A 43 9.90 19.40 4.61
C THR A 43 10.80 20.52 5.15
N PRO A 44 10.25 21.67 5.57
CA PRO A 44 11.03 22.74 6.19
C PRO A 44 11.79 22.30 7.45
N CYS A 45 11.31 21.27 8.15
CA CYS A 45 11.96 20.69 9.32
C CYS A 45 13.12 19.74 8.97
N GLY A 46 13.39 19.52 7.67
CA GLY A 46 14.45 18.64 7.18
C GLY A 46 14.06 17.17 7.02
N SER A 47 12.83 16.78 7.34
CA SER A 47 12.34 15.41 7.05
C SER A 47 12.14 15.21 5.56
N VAL A 48 12.48 14.01 5.07
CA VAL A 48 12.28 13.59 3.68
C VAL A 48 11.05 12.69 3.62
N VAL A 49 10.06 13.08 2.82
CA VAL A 49 8.83 12.32 2.59
C VAL A 49 8.86 11.80 1.15
N ILE A 50 8.84 10.48 1.01
CA ILE A 50 8.82 9.77 -0.28
C ILE A 50 7.42 9.17 -0.43
N THR A 51 6.71 9.50 -1.50
CA THR A 51 5.42 8.88 -1.83
C THR A 51 5.57 8.03 -3.08
N LEU A 52 5.30 6.74 -2.96
CA LEU A 52 5.35 5.78 -4.07
C LEU A 52 3.93 5.30 -4.39
N PRO A 53 3.35 5.65 -5.56
CA PRO A 53 2.11 5.03 -6.02
C PRO A 53 2.39 3.58 -6.41
N LEU A 54 1.53 2.67 -5.97
CA LEU A 54 1.62 1.24 -6.18
C LEU A 54 0.23 0.68 -6.50
N VAL A 55 0.20 -0.48 -7.15
CA VAL A 55 -1.00 -1.29 -7.34
C VAL A 55 -0.83 -2.56 -6.52
N ALA A 56 -1.70 -2.75 -5.53
CA ALA A 56 -1.72 -3.95 -4.71
C ALA A 56 -2.89 -4.82 -5.12
N CYS A 57 -2.62 -6.07 -5.47
CA CYS A 57 -3.63 -7.06 -5.86
C CYS A 57 -3.74 -8.16 -4.82
N PHE A 58 -4.97 -8.55 -4.52
CA PHE A 58 -5.28 -9.55 -3.52
C PHE A 58 -6.12 -10.68 -4.10
N ALA A 59 -5.97 -11.86 -3.51
CA ALA A 59 -6.93 -12.94 -3.61
C ALA A 59 -7.77 -12.97 -2.33
N ILE A 60 -9.08 -13.09 -2.49
CA ILE A 60 -10.03 -13.24 -1.38
C ILE A 60 -10.68 -14.61 -1.51
N THR A 61 -10.63 -15.38 -0.42
CA THR A 61 -11.23 -16.71 -0.33
C THR A 61 -12.30 -16.70 0.76
N LEU A 62 -13.53 -17.07 0.39
CA LEU A 62 -14.60 -17.42 1.32
C LEU A 62 -14.53 -18.92 1.60
N ASN A 63 -14.19 -19.28 2.83
CA ASN A 63 -14.10 -20.66 3.28
C ASN A 63 -15.49 -21.24 3.58
N ASP A 64 -15.58 -22.56 3.67
CA ASP A 64 -16.84 -23.26 3.95
C ASP A 64 -17.42 -22.96 5.34
N ASP A 65 -16.55 -22.57 6.28
CA ASP A 65 -16.93 -22.13 7.63
C ASP A 65 -17.37 -20.65 7.68
N LEU A 66 -17.55 -20.01 6.52
CA LEU A 66 -17.87 -18.60 6.33
C LEU A 66 -16.78 -17.63 6.81
N SER A 67 -15.57 -18.12 7.11
CA SER A 67 -14.42 -17.24 7.33
C SER A 67 -13.89 -16.67 6.02
N VAL A 68 -13.29 -15.49 6.08
CA VAL A 68 -12.69 -14.82 4.93
C VAL A 68 -11.18 -14.75 5.11
N ALA A 69 -10.45 -15.26 4.12
CA ALA A 69 -9.01 -15.09 4.01
C ALA A 69 -8.69 -14.11 2.87
N SER A 70 -7.70 -13.23 3.09
CA SER A 70 -7.18 -12.34 2.06
C SER A 70 -5.66 -12.45 2.03
N GLN A 71 -5.09 -12.53 0.83
CA GLN A 71 -3.66 -12.61 0.63
C GLN A 71 -3.23 -11.65 -0.48
N LEU A 72 -2.14 -10.92 -0.23
CA LEU A 72 -1.48 -10.12 -1.26
C LEU A 72 -0.85 -11.07 -2.29
N THR A 73 -1.28 -10.96 -3.54
CA THR A 73 -0.80 -11.78 -4.65
C THR A 73 0.19 -11.04 -5.54
N SER A 74 0.08 -9.72 -5.62
CA SER A 74 1.02 -8.88 -6.38
C SER A 74 1.12 -7.47 -5.80
N LEU A 75 2.31 -6.88 -5.88
CA LEU A 75 2.57 -5.47 -5.60
C LEU A 75 3.45 -4.93 -6.72
N SER A 76 2.95 -3.96 -7.49
CA SER A 76 3.65 -3.38 -8.63
C SER A 76 3.64 -1.84 -8.61
N PHE A 77 4.60 -1.24 -9.31
CA PHE A 77 4.74 0.20 -9.50
C PHE A 77 4.32 0.63 -10.91
#